data_AF-Q0I826-F1
#
_entry.id   AF-Q0I826-F1
#
_cell.length_a   1.000
_cell.length_b   1.000
_cell.length_c   1.000
_cell.angle_alpha   90.00
_cell.angle_beta   90.00
_cell.angle_gamma   90.00
#
_symmetry.space_group_name_H-M   'P 1'
#
loop_
_entity.id
_entity.type
_entity.pdbx_description
1 polymer ?
#
loop_
_entity_poly.entity_id
_entity_poly.type
_entity_poly.pdbx_seq_one_letter_code
_entity_poly.pdbx_strand_id
1 'polypeptide(L)'
;MPDDTDQTPHEHSDETAEASSPEPEAPQSDDSAADSGSDALISLALTELQQRRDALHQDIESLNQRKRQLEQEIAGSFVGQSDAIARRVKGFQEYLSGALQGMAQSVEQLELVSQPVVVQPSPLDQEAASTQEGDNIADLTPAVADTFRPDEALIRSSLERFAEQPDFYADPWKLRRSLDHSDIALLEDWFFNQGGRGAQSSRGNRPRNVLVGSALIAILSDLYGDQFQTLVLAGQPERLGEWRRGLQDALGLGREDFGPNSGIVLFERGDALVERADRLEERGEVPLILIDAAERVVDIPVLQFPLWMAFAAGPGEIYDDDNELL
;
A
#
# COMPACT_ATOMS: atom_id res chain seq x y z
N MET A 1 78.62 -9.48 -6.30
CA MET A 1 79.34 -8.89 -7.45
C MET A 1 78.71 -7.54 -7.70
N PRO A 2 79.53 -6.48 -7.70
CA PRO A 2 79.29 -5.25 -6.94
C PRO A 2 79.23 -4.01 -7.84
N ASP A 3 79.03 -2.86 -7.23
CA ASP A 3 79.57 -1.51 -7.54
C ASP A 3 78.61 -0.53 -6.84
N ASP A 4 78.90 0.07 -5.68
CA ASP A 4 80.14 0.71 -5.22
C ASP A 4 80.58 1.84 -6.17
N THR A 5 80.15 3.06 -5.87
CA THR A 5 80.91 4.28 -6.22
C THR A 5 80.51 5.39 -5.27
N ASP A 6 81.15 5.31 -4.11
CA ASP A 6 81.57 6.46 -3.32
C ASP A 6 82.59 7.28 -4.14
N GLN A 7 82.49 8.62 -4.16
CA GLN A 7 83.59 9.58 -4.28
C GLN A 7 83.11 11.05 -4.33
N THR A 8 83.22 11.67 -3.16
CA THR A 8 83.69 13.04 -2.81
C THR A 8 84.63 13.76 -3.81
N PRO A 9 85.17 14.95 -3.52
CA PRO A 9 84.60 16.22 -3.00
C PRO A 9 85.08 17.42 -3.87
N HIS A 10 84.63 18.64 -3.60
CA HIS A 10 85.45 19.81 -3.94
C HIS A 10 85.64 20.73 -2.73
N GLU A 11 86.91 21.03 -2.55
CA GLU A 11 87.59 21.62 -1.41
C GLU A 11 87.33 23.11 -1.22
N HIS A 12 87.60 23.51 0.03
CA HIS A 12 87.90 24.83 0.53
C HIS A 12 88.85 25.67 -0.34
N SER A 13 88.67 27.00 -0.27
CA SER A 13 89.72 27.97 0.12
C SER A 13 88.97 29.27 0.54
N ASP A 14 89.04 29.69 1.81
CA ASP A 14 89.93 30.75 2.36
C ASP A 14 89.62 32.14 1.77
N GLU A 15 89.53 33.27 2.50
CA GLU A 15 90.07 33.66 3.80
C GLU A 15 89.43 35.02 4.19
N THR A 16 89.17 35.21 5.49
CA THR A 16 89.29 36.44 6.31
C THR A 16 88.94 37.85 5.78
N ALA A 17 88.07 38.57 6.50
CA ALA A 17 88.51 39.60 7.49
C ALA A 17 87.34 40.28 8.23
N GLU A 18 87.60 40.56 9.51
CA GLU A 18 86.80 41.10 10.62
C GLU A 18 86.05 42.43 10.41
N ALA A 19 84.91 42.60 11.12
CA ALA A 19 84.72 43.68 12.13
C ALA A 19 83.36 43.60 12.89
N SER A 20 83.45 43.28 14.19
CA SER A 20 82.79 43.87 15.38
C SER A 20 81.25 44.05 15.56
N SER A 21 80.78 43.33 16.61
CA SER A 21 79.82 43.74 17.68
C SER A 21 78.29 43.52 17.48
N PRO A 22 77.48 43.39 18.57
CA PRO A 22 77.37 42.24 19.49
C PRO A 22 75.90 41.68 19.60
N GLU A 23 75.76 40.58 20.33
CA GLU A 23 74.57 39.80 20.77
C GLU A 23 73.21 40.51 20.93
N PRO A 24 72.09 39.77 20.72
CA PRO A 24 71.47 39.13 21.90
C PRO A 24 71.03 37.66 21.68
N GLU A 25 71.30 36.85 22.70
CA GLU A 25 70.52 35.72 23.20
C GLU A 25 69.29 35.29 22.35
N ALA A 26 69.42 34.12 21.71
CA ALA A 26 68.27 33.36 21.24
C ALA A 26 67.64 32.60 22.43
N PRO A 27 66.36 32.80 22.74
CA PRO A 27 65.67 31.89 23.65
C PRO A 27 65.43 30.58 22.90
N GLN A 28 65.89 29.49 23.51
CA GLN A 28 65.37 28.15 23.23
C GLN A 28 63.87 28.10 23.61
N SER A 29 63.19 27.15 22.97
CA SER A 29 61.87 26.57 23.28
C SER A 29 60.63 27.43 23.08
N ASP A 30 59.88 27.14 22.01
CA ASP A 30 58.41 27.10 22.05
C ASP A 30 57.76 26.32 20.87
N ASP A 31 58.29 25.13 20.52
CA ASP A 31 57.67 24.24 19.50
C ASP A 31 56.91 23.04 20.12
N SER A 32 56.95 22.87 21.45
CA SER A 32 56.32 21.72 22.13
C SER A 32 54.82 21.89 22.43
N ALA A 33 54.27 23.10 22.33
CA ALA A 33 52.87 23.38 22.66
C ALA A 33 51.90 23.07 21.50
N ALA A 34 52.35 23.17 20.25
CA ALA A 34 51.53 22.85 19.08
C ALA A 34 51.41 21.33 18.84
N ASP A 35 52.50 20.59 19.03
CA ASP A 35 52.58 19.14 18.78
C ASP A 35 51.77 18.31 19.80
N SER A 36 51.74 18.78 21.05
CA SER A 36 50.98 18.14 22.14
C SER A 36 49.46 18.32 22.01
N GLY A 37 49.01 19.40 21.38
CA GLY A 37 47.58 19.63 21.07
C GLY A 37 47.06 18.71 19.96
N SER A 38 47.87 18.48 18.92
CA SER A 38 47.55 17.52 17.84
C SER A 38 47.52 16.09 18.36
N ASP A 39 48.48 15.67 19.18
CA ASP A 39 48.50 14.33 19.76
C ASP A 39 47.28 14.05 20.66
N ALA A 40 46.85 15.06 21.42
CA ALA A 40 45.64 14.95 22.23
C ALA A 40 44.37 14.76 21.37
N LEU A 41 44.24 15.51 20.27
CA LEU A 41 43.11 15.38 19.34
C LEU A 41 43.12 14.05 18.59
N ILE A 42 44.29 13.58 18.15
CA ILE A 42 44.46 12.28 17.50
C ILE A 42 44.09 11.15 18.48
N SER A 43 44.54 11.24 19.73
CA SER A 43 44.21 10.25 20.75
C SER A 43 42.70 10.18 20.99
N LEU A 44 42.02 11.32 21.11
CA LEU A 44 40.57 11.39 21.32
C LEU A 44 39.79 10.78 20.15
N ALA A 45 40.18 11.11 18.91
CA ALA A 45 39.58 10.55 17.70
C ALA A 45 39.78 9.02 17.63
N LEU A 46 40.95 8.53 18.06
CA LEU A 46 41.23 7.10 18.11
C LEU A 46 40.36 6.39 19.15
N THR A 47 40.14 6.99 20.33
CA THR A 47 39.27 6.44 21.36
C THR A 47 37.81 6.42 20.92
N GLU A 48 37.33 7.48 20.25
CA GLU A 48 35.97 7.54 19.71
C GLU A 48 35.74 6.46 18.64
N LEU A 49 36.72 6.26 17.74
CA LEU A 49 36.70 5.18 16.76
C LEU A 49 36.67 3.79 17.42
N GLN A 50 37.45 3.58 18.47
CA GLN A 50 37.45 2.32 19.23
C GLN A 50 36.10 2.08 19.91
N GLN A 51 35.52 3.10 20.56
CA GLN A 51 34.21 3.00 21.19
C GLN A 51 33.11 2.66 20.15
N ARG A 52 33.15 3.32 18.99
CA ARG A 52 32.18 3.08 17.92
C ARG A 52 32.32 1.67 17.32
N ARG A 53 33.56 1.21 17.15
CA ARG A 53 33.85 -0.17 16.72
C ARG A 53 33.30 -1.18 17.74
N ASP A 54 33.52 -0.95 19.02
CA ASP A 54 33.11 -1.87 20.09
C ASP A 54 31.58 -1.93 20.23
N ALA A 55 30.90 -0.79 20.09
CA ALA A 55 29.42 -0.73 20.04
C ALA A 55 28.87 -1.51 18.83
N LEU A 56 29.45 -1.31 17.64
CA LEU A 56 29.03 -2.05 16.44
C LEU A 56 29.27 -3.56 16.57
N HIS A 57 30.35 -3.98 17.23
CA HIS A 57 30.59 -5.40 17.51
C HIS A 57 29.51 -6.01 18.41
N GLN A 58 29.11 -5.30 19.47
CA GLN A 58 28.04 -5.76 20.37
C GLN A 58 26.69 -5.86 19.64
N ASP A 59 26.38 -4.89 18.77
CA ASP A 59 25.16 -4.92 17.96
C ASP A 59 25.17 -6.12 17.01
N ILE A 60 26.28 -6.39 16.32
CA ILE A 60 26.44 -7.54 15.43
C ILE A 60 26.25 -8.86 16.20
N GLU A 61 26.81 -8.98 17.41
CA GLU A 61 26.63 -10.17 18.23
C GLU A 61 25.16 -10.36 18.63
N SER A 62 24.48 -9.29 19.05
CA SER A 62 23.06 -9.33 19.42
C SER A 62 22.16 -9.73 18.24
N LEU A 63 22.42 -9.20 17.04
CA LEU A 63 21.68 -9.50 15.82
C LEU A 63 21.91 -10.95 15.39
N ASN A 64 23.14 -11.45 15.49
CA ASN A 64 23.45 -12.85 15.20
C ASN A 64 22.77 -13.81 16.17
N GLN A 65 22.70 -13.46 17.47
CA GLN A 65 21.98 -14.26 18.45
C GLN A 65 20.49 -14.31 18.14
N ARG A 66 19.88 -13.16 17.81
CA ARG A 66 18.46 -13.07 17.44
C ARG A 66 18.14 -13.82 16.15
N LYS A 67 19.03 -13.74 15.15
CA LYS A 67 18.93 -14.52 13.90
C LYS A 67 18.93 -16.02 14.19
N ARG A 68 19.86 -16.51 15.02
CA ARG A 68 19.92 -17.94 15.37
C ARG A 68 18.68 -18.40 16.13
N GLN A 69 18.13 -17.57 17.02
CA GLN A 69 16.89 -17.87 17.71
C GLN A 69 15.71 -17.99 16.72
N LEU A 70 15.57 -17.03 15.81
CA LEU A 70 14.54 -17.05 14.76
C LEU A 70 14.68 -18.29 13.85
N GLU A 71 15.90 -18.65 13.45
CA GLU A 71 16.14 -19.86 12.65
C GLU A 71 15.69 -21.14 13.37
N GLN A 72 15.91 -21.22 14.69
CA GLN A 72 15.44 -22.36 15.51
C GLN A 72 13.92 -22.39 15.67
N GLU A 73 13.30 -21.23 15.88
CA GLU A 73 11.84 -21.11 15.96
C GLU A 73 11.17 -21.48 14.64
N ILE A 74 11.71 -21.02 13.50
CA ILE A 74 11.23 -21.39 12.17
C ILE A 74 11.39 -22.89 11.94
N ALA A 75 12.57 -23.46 12.21
CA ALA A 75 12.81 -24.89 12.03
C ALA A 75 11.88 -25.76 12.90
N GLY A 76 11.63 -25.34 14.15
CA GLY A 76 10.71 -26.03 15.05
C GLY A 76 9.24 -25.90 14.67
N SER A 77 8.82 -24.73 14.16
CA SER A 77 7.44 -24.43 13.81
C SER A 77 7.00 -25.08 12.49
N PHE A 78 7.90 -25.21 11.51
CA PHE A 78 7.56 -25.64 10.15
C PHE A 78 7.20 -27.14 10.05
N VAL A 79 7.83 -28.00 10.84
CA VAL A 79 7.64 -29.47 10.74
C VAL A 79 6.23 -29.91 11.19
N GLY A 80 5.61 -29.21 12.16
CA GLY A 80 4.28 -29.54 12.66
C GLY A 80 3.14 -28.91 11.86
N GLN A 81 3.32 -27.67 11.38
CA GLN A 81 2.27 -26.94 10.67
C GLN A 81 2.07 -27.46 9.24
N SER A 82 3.14 -27.82 8.51
CA SER A 82 3.02 -28.33 7.14
C SER A 82 2.29 -29.68 7.07
N ASP A 83 2.50 -30.58 8.04
CA ASP A 83 1.79 -31.87 8.11
C ASP A 83 0.31 -31.69 8.51
N ALA A 84 0.02 -30.77 9.44
CA ALA A 84 -1.36 -30.42 9.78
C ALA A 84 -2.12 -29.80 8.59
N ILE A 85 -1.46 -28.93 7.82
CA ILE A 85 -2.03 -28.34 6.59
C ILE A 85 -2.25 -29.43 5.54
N ALA A 86 -1.28 -30.32 5.31
CA ALA A 86 -1.41 -31.42 4.35
C ALA A 86 -2.60 -32.34 4.67
N ARG A 87 -2.83 -32.67 5.95
CA ARG A 87 -3.99 -33.46 6.37
C ARG A 87 -5.32 -32.73 6.21
N ARG A 88 -5.36 -31.42 6.48
CA ARG A 88 -6.58 -30.60 6.27
C ARG A 88 -6.92 -30.46 4.79
N VAL A 89 -5.94 -30.22 3.93
CA VAL A 89 -6.13 -30.13 2.48
C VAL A 89 -6.64 -31.47 1.92
N LYS A 90 -6.06 -32.59 2.36
CA LYS A 90 -6.53 -33.92 1.97
C LYS A 90 -7.96 -34.21 2.45
N GLY A 91 -8.28 -33.87 3.70
CA GLY A 91 -9.64 -34.04 4.24
C GLY A 91 -10.69 -33.17 3.52
N PHE A 92 -10.31 -31.95 3.12
CA PHE A 92 -11.17 -31.09 2.31
C PHE A 92 -11.41 -31.66 0.91
N GLN A 93 -10.36 -32.22 0.28
CA GLN A 93 -10.49 -32.89 -1.01
C GLN A 93 -11.41 -34.11 -0.93
N GLU A 94 -11.27 -34.94 0.11
CA GLU A 94 -12.15 -36.10 0.35
C GLU A 94 -13.60 -35.65 0.57
N TYR A 95 -13.83 -34.59 1.36
CA TYR A 95 -15.16 -34.02 1.59
C TYR A 95 -15.82 -33.49 0.31
N LEU A 96 -15.09 -32.70 -0.50
CA LEU A 96 -15.59 -32.18 -1.78
C LEU A 96 -15.97 -33.29 -2.74
N SER A 97 -15.15 -34.34 -2.83
CA SER A 97 -15.43 -35.49 -3.69
C SER A 97 -16.72 -36.21 -3.28
N GLY A 98 -16.95 -36.39 -1.98
CA GLY A 98 -18.18 -36.98 -1.45
C GLY A 98 -19.41 -36.08 -1.63
N ALA A 99 -19.27 -34.78 -1.40
CA ALA A 99 -20.35 -33.81 -1.57
C ALA A 99 -20.82 -33.73 -3.03
N LEU A 100 -19.90 -33.67 -3.99
CA LEU A 100 -20.22 -33.64 -5.42
C LEU A 100 -20.88 -34.93 -5.89
N GLN A 101 -20.44 -36.09 -5.37
CA GLN A 101 -21.07 -37.37 -5.67
C GLN A 101 -22.50 -37.46 -5.11
N GLY A 102 -22.74 -36.97 -3.89
CA GLY A 102 -24.08 -36.91 -3.31
C GLY A 102 -25.01 -35.96 -4.07
N MET A 103 -24.47 -34.84 -4.57
CA MET A 103 -25.24 -33.87 -5.36
C MET A 103 -25.59 -34.44 -6.74
N ALA A 104 -24.67 -35.15 -7.40
CA ALA A 104 -24.94 -35.85 -8.67
C ALA A 104 -26.04 -36.91 -8.51
N GLN A 105 -26.00 -37.72 -7.45
CA GLN A 105 -27.04 -38.71 -7.15
C GLN A 105 -28.41 -38.05 -6.85
N SER A 106 -28.41 -36.87 -6.22
CA SER A 106 -29.63 -36.12 -5.95
C SER A 106 -30.25 -35.54 -7.23
N VAL A 107 -29.43 -35.15 -8.21
CA VAL A 107 -29.89 -34.68 -9.52
C VAL A 107 -30.44 -35.83 -10.37
N GLU A 108 -29.88 -37.04 -10.29
CA GLU A 108 -30.43 -38.22 -10.97
C GLU A 108 -31.80 -38.66 -10.43
N GLN A 109 -32.10 -38.38 -9.16
CA GLN A 109 -33.41 -38.69 -8.55
C GLN A 109 -34.48 -37.64 -8.83
N LEU A 110 -34.09 -36.46 -9.36
CA LEU A 110 -35.03 -35.42 -9.77
C LEU A 110 -35.59 -35.74 -11.16
N GLU A 111 -36.73 -36.42 -11.18
CA GLU A 111 -37.52 -36.66 -12.39
C GLU A 111 -38.17 -35.33 -12.84
N LEU A 112 -37.47 -34.60 -13.72
CA LEU A 112 -37.92 -33.33 -14.28
C LEU A 112 -39.11 -33.54 -15.23
N VAL A 113 -40.33 -33.52 -14.70
CA VAL A 113 -41.55 -33.42 -15.51
C VAL A 113 -41.68 -31.99 -16.04
N SER A 114 -41.18 -31.73 -17.24
CA SER A 114 -41.45 -30.48 -17.96
C SER A 114 -42.91 -30.43 -18.40
N GLN A 115 -43.73 -29.56 -17.81
CA GLN A 115 -45.05 -29.23 -18.36
C GLN A 115 -44.87 -28.17 -19.46
N PRO A 116 -45.26 -28.43 -20.72
CA PRO A 116 -45.22 -27.42 -21.75
C PRO A 116 -46.35 -26.40 -21.53
N VAL A 117 -46.00 -25.20 -21.09
CA VAL A 117 -46.91 -24.05 -21.08
C VAL A 117 -47.07 -23.58 -22.53
N VAL A 118 -48.25 -23.78 -23.10
CA VAL A 118 -48.63 -23.20 -24.40
C VAL A 118 -49.14 -21.79 -24.14
N VAL A 119 -48.32 -20.78 -24.41
CA VAL A 119 -48.73 -19.36 -24.34
C VAL A 119 -49.24 -18.95 -25.72
N GLN A 120 -50.51 -18.56 -25.82
CA GLN A 120 -51.04 -17.90 -27.02
C GLN A 120 -50.56 -16.44 -27.04
N PRO A 121 -49.97 -15.93 -28.13
CA PRO A 121 -49.54 -14.54 -28.20
C PRO A 121 -50.73 -13.58 -28.38
N SER A 122 -50.61 -12.42 -27.74
CA SER A 122 -51.58 -11.33 -27.73
C SER A 122 -51.46 -10.52 -29.03
N PRO A 123 -52.55 -9.93 -29.57
CA PRO A 123 -52.56 -9.26 -30.88
C PRO A 123 -51.73 -7.96 -31.00
N LEU A 124 -50.94 -7.56 -29.99
CA LEU A 124 -49.98 -6.45 -30.10
C LEU A 124 -48.62 -6.87 -30.69
N ASP A 125 -48.30 -8.16 -30.74
CA ASP A 125 -47.00 -8.64 -31.22
C ASP A 125 -46.88 -8.68 -32.76
N GLN A 126 -47.97 -8.40 -33.49
CA GLN A 126 -47.99 -8.42 -34.97
C GLN A 126 -47.61 -7.08 -35.61
N GLU A 127 -47.56 -5.99 -34.85
CA GLU A 127 -47.24 -4.65 -35.40
C GLU A 127 -45.76 -4.25 -35.21
N ALA A 128 -44.97 -5.01 -34.46
CA ALA A 128 -43.54 -4.73 -34.23
C ALA A 128 -42.59 -5.50 -35.17
N ALA A 129 -43.11 -6.35 -36.05
CA ALA A 129 -42.32 -7.31 -36.84
C ALA A 129 -41.83 -6.79 -38.21
N SER A 130 -41.67 -5.47 -38.39
CA SER A 130 -41.20 -4.88 -39.65
C SER A 130 -39.98 -3.97 -39.55
N THR A 131 -39.18 -4.10 -38.48
CA THR A 131 -37.82 -3.54 -38.45
C THR A 131 -36.83 -4.60 -37.96
N GLN A 132 -36.23 -5.30 -38.92
CA GLN A 132 -34.96 -6.05 -38.83
C GLN A 132 -33.87 -5.20 -38.15
N GLU A 133 -32.80 -5.70 -37.53
CA GLU A 133 -32.25 -7.02 -37.21
C GLU A 133 -31.01 -6.72 -36.33
N GLY A 134 -30.71 -7.58 -35.37
CA GLY A 134 -29.38 -7.72 -34.78
C GLY A 134 -29.08 -6.84 -33.57
N ASP A 135 -29.25 -7.39 -32.36
CA ASP A 135 -28.06 -7.75 -31.59
C ASP A 135 -28.38 -8.85 -30.56
N ASN A 136 -27.37 -9.66 -30.27
CA ASN A 136 -27.42 -10.80 -29.35
C ASN A 136 -27.84 -10.35 -27.95
N ILE A 137 -29.01 -10.80 -27.49
CA ILE A 137 -29.33 -10.89 -26.06
C ILE A 137 -29.09 -12.34 -25.65
N ALA A 138 -27.81 -12.69 -25.52
CA ALA A 138 -27.35 -13.91 -24.88
C ALA A 138 -26.12 -13.53 -24.05
N ASP A 139 -26.12 -13.91 -22.77
CA ASP A 139 -25.14 -13.65 -21.72
C ASP A 139 -25.24 -12.30 -20.97
N LEU A 140 -26.35 -12.11 -20.25
CA LEU A 140 -26.45 -11.16 -19.14
C LEU A 140 -25.88 -11.76 -17.84
N THR A 141 -24.56 -11.90 -17.81
CA THR A 141 -23.73 -11.69 -16.61
C THR A 141 -22.35 -11.32 -17.16
N PRO A 142 -21.94 -10.04 -17.19
CA PRO A 142 -20.53 -9.76 -17.36
C PRO A 142 -19.79 -10.53 -16.27
N ALA A 143 -18.75 -11.27 -16.64
CA ALA A 143 -17.81 -11.72 -15.62
C ALA A 143 -17.45 -10.47 -14.81
N VAL A 144 -17.40 -10.56 -13.48
CA VAL A 144 -17.21 -9.39 -12.59
C VAL A 144 -16.08 -8.46 -13.10
N ALA A 145 -15.02 -9.05 -13.67
CA ALA A 145 -13.89 -8.41 -14.36
C ALA A 145 -14.20 -7.52 -15.58
N ASP A 146 -15.31 -7.73 -16.30
CA ASP A 146 -15.63 -6.99 -17.54
C ASP A 146 -16.29 -5.62 -17.26
N THR A 147 -16.67 -5.31 -16.01
CA THR A 147 -17.36 -4.06 -15.63
C THR A 147 -16.62 -2.80 -16.09
N PHE A 148 -15.29 -2.81 -16.01
CA PHE A 148 -14.44 -1.64 -16.32
C PHE A 148 -13.70 -1.76 -17.65
N ARG A 149 -13.92 -2.80 -18.45
CA ARG A 149 -13.26 -2.97 -19.75
C ARG A 149 -13.55 -1.85 -20.76
N PRO A 150 -14.77 -1.30 -20.87
CA PRO A 150 -15.04 -0.20 -21.79
C PRO A 150 -14.14 1.02 -21.53
N ASP A 151 -13.81 1.26 -20.26
CA ASP A 151 -13.07 2.43 -19.79
C ASP A 151 -11.60 2.11 -19.43
N GLU A 152 -11.11 0.93 -19.81
CA GLU A 152 -9.76 0.44 -19.46
C GLU A 152 -8.66 1.43 -19.86
N ALA A 153 -8.78 2.04 -21.05
CA ALA A 153 -7.82 3.03 -21.52
C ALA A 153 -7.79 4.29 -20.64
N LEU A 154 -8.97 4.74 -20.18
CA LEU A 154 -9.08 5.90 -19.29
C LEU A 154 -8.46 5.57 -17.93
N ILE A 155 -8.83 4.43 -17.35
CA ILE A 155 -8.32 3.98 -16.05
C ILE A 155 -6.81 3.87 -16.06
N ARG A 156 -6.23 3.18 -17.05
CA ARG A 156 -4.77 3.06 -17.20
C ARG A 156 -4.09 4.41 -17.36
N SER A 157 -4.63 5.31 -18.19
CA SER A 157 -4.06 6.65 -18.37
C SER A 157 -4.08 7.49 -17.09
N SER A 158 -5.11 7.35 -16.26
CA SER A 158 -5.18 8.03 -14.95
C SER A 158 -4.18 7.45 -13.96
N LEU A 159 -4.01 6.12 -13.94
CA LEU A 159 -3.01 5.45 -13.11
C LEU A 159 -1.58 5.80 -13.51
N GLU A 160 -1.29 5.89 -14.81
CA GLU A 160 -0.02 6.37 -15.34
C GLU A 160 0.26 7.80 -14.88
N ARG A 161 -0.74 8.70 -14.96
CA ARG A 161 -0.63 10.07 -14.45
C ARG A 161 -0.31 10.10 -12.95
N PHE A 162 -0.87 9.20 -12.16
CA PHE A 162 -0.58 9.14 -10.72
C PHE A 162 0.85 8.68 -10.41
N ALA A 163 1.52 8.00 -11.34
CA ALA A 163 2.94 7.64 -11.20
C ALA A 163 3.89 8.83 -11.45
N GLU A 164 3.39 9.90 -12.09
CA GLU A 164 4.17 11.09 -12.41
C GLU A 164 4.33 12.01 -11.19
N GLN A 165 4.85 13.22 -11.41
CA GLN A 165 5.03 14.19 -10.34
C GLN A 165 3.67 14.67 -9.79
N PRO A 166 3.56 14.86 -8.46
CA PRO A 166 2.31 15.29 -7.83
C PRO A 166 1.90 16.69 -8.30
N ASP A 167 0.64 16.84 -8.71
CA ASP A 167 0.06 18.13 -9.03
C ASP A 167 -0.70 18.71 -7.82
N PHE A 168 -0.01 19.52 -7.03
CA PHE A 168 -0.59 20.16 -5.85
C PHE A 168 -1.73 21.14 -6.13
N TYR A 169 -1.90 21.56 -7.38
CA TYR A 169 -2.88 22.56 -7.80
C TYR A 169 -4.00 21.98 -8.67
N ALA A 170 -4.08 20.66 -8.78
CA ALA A 170 -5.12 20.00 -9.55
C ALA A 170 -6.52 20.41 -9.05
N ASP A 171 -7.47 20.45 -9.98
CA ASP A 171 -8.87 20.76 -9.69
C ASP A 171 -9.45 19.79 -8.64
N PRO A 172 -10.54 20.18 -7.94
CA PRO A 172 -11.22 19.28 -7.00
C PRO A 172 -11.54 17.93 -7.64
N TRP A 173 -11.47 16.85 -6.86
CA TRP A 173 -11.66 15.46 -7.31
C TRP A 173 -10.53 14.87 -8.15
N LYS A 174 -9.47 15.64 -8.45
CA LYS A 174 -8.24 15.10 -9.04
C LYS A 174 -7.21 14.79 -7.97
N LEU A 175 -6.45 13.72 -8.17
CA LEU A 175 -5.39 13.33 -7.24
C LEU A 175 -4.23 14.33 -7.31
N ARG A 176 -3.91 14.94 -6.16
CA ARG A 176 -2.83 15.93 -5.98
C ARG A 176 -1.49 15.34 -5.53
N ARG A 177 -1.46 14.04 -5.34
CA ARG A 177 -0.33 13.26 -4.81
C ARG A 177 0.06 12.19 -5.82
N SER A 178 1.30 11.73 -5.76
CA SER A 178 1.78 10.62 -6.56
C SER A 178 1.56 9.29 -5.83
N LEU A 179 1.40 8.21 -6.58
CA LEU A 179 1.29 6.84 -6.08
C LEU A 179 2.54 6.02 -6.36
N ASP A 180 2.84 5.10 -5.45
CA ASP A 180 3.88 4.11 -5.67
C ASP A 180 3.40 3.03 -6.66
N HIS A 181 4.34 2.40 -7.37
CA HIS A 181 4.01 1.37 -8.36
C HIS A 181 3.23 0.18 -7.77
N SER A 182 3.47 -0.14 -6.49
CA SER A 182 2.72 -1.17 -5.77
C SER A 182 1.24 -0.81 -5.62
N ASP A 183 0.94 0.47 -5.39
CA ASP A 183 -0.43 0.99 -5.20
C ASP A 183 -1.19 1.05 -6.51
N ILE A 184 -0.50 1.41 -7.58
CA ILE A 184 -1.03 1.33 -8.94
C ILE A 184 -1.42 -0.11 -9.28
N ALA A 185 -0.51 -1.08 -9.09
CA ALA A 185 -0.80 -2.48 -9.37
C ALA A 185 -1.98 -3.04 -8.55
N LEU A 186 -2.17 -2.56 -7.32
CA LEU A 186 -3.31 -2.92 -6.47
C LEU A 186 -4.62 -2.36 -7.04
N LEU A 187 -4.63 -1.11 -7.48
CA LEU A 187 -5.80 -0.50 -8.10
C LEU A 187 -6.13 -1.19 -9.44
N GLU A 188 -5.14 -1.51 -10.27
CA GLU A 188 -5.33 -2.28 -11.49
C GLU A 188 -5.97 -3.65 -11.22
N ASP A 189 -5.48 -4.38 -10.21
CA ASP A 189 -6.06 -5.66 -9.81
C ASP A 189 -7.51 -5.49 -9.34
N TRP A 190 -7.79 -4.47 -8.53
CA TRP A 190 -9.14 -4.19 -8.06
C TRP A 190 -10.12 -3.85 -9.21
N PHE A 191 -9.69 -3.05 -10.19
CA PHE A 191 -10.51 -2.71 -11.35
C PHE A 191 -10.72 -3.91 -12.29
N PHE A 192 -9.64 -4.58 -12.70
CA PHE A 192 -9.67 -5.52 -13.82
C PHE A 192 -9.83 -6.98 -13.42
N ASN A 193 -9.38 -7.37 -12.22
CA ASN A 193 -9.53 -8.76 -11.75
C ASN A 193 -10.68 -8.90 -10.76
N GLN A 194 -10.87 -7.91 -9.89
CA GLN A 194 -11.91 -7.93 -8.85
C GLN A 194 -13.19 -7.21 -9.26
N GLY A 195 -13.18 -6.52 -10.40
CA GLY A 195 -14.37 -5.89 -10.97
C GLY A 195 -15.04 -4.86 -10.06
N GLY A 196 -14.26 -4.18 -9.24
CA GLY A 196 -14.76 -3.17 -8.30
C GLY A 196 -15.18 -3.69 -6.92
N ARG A 197 -14.92 -4.96 -6.61
CA ARG A 197 -15.30 -5.56 -5.32
C ARG A 197 -14.16 -6.35 -4.73
N GLY A 198 -13.61 -5.88 -3.61
CA GLY A 198 -12.69 -6.75 -2.88
C GLY A 198 -11.94 -6.10 -1.74
N ALA A 199 -11.42 -6.98 -0.90
CA ALA A 199 -10.54 -6.61 0.19
C ALA A 199 -9.10 -6.55 -0.29
N GLN A 200 -8.39 -5.52 0.16
CA GLN A 200 -7.02 -5.23 -0.20
C GLN A 200 -6.15 -5.22 1.05
N SER A 201 -4.94 -5.74 0.95
CA SER A 201 -4.00 -5.67 2.09
C SER A 201 -3.69 -4.21 2.40
N SER A 202 -3.77 -3.84 3.68
CA SER A 202 -3.39 -2.50 4.10
C SER A 202 -1.92 -2.19 3.81
N ARG A 203 -1.61 -0.90 3.68
CA ARG A 203 -0.29 -0.39 3.34
C ARG A 203 0.57 -0.01 4.54
N GLY A 204 0.34 -0.61 5.71
CA GLY A 204 1.10 -0.30 6.93
C GLY A 204 0.48 0.80 7.78
N ASN A 205 -0.20 1.78 7.17
CA ASN A 205 -0.78 2.90 7.88
C ASN A 205 -2.02 3.49 7.19
N ARG A 206 -2.84 4.19 7.98
CA ARG A 206 -4.09 4.81 7.51
C ARG A 206 -3.86 5.86 6.42
N PRO A 207 -2.91 6.82 6.51
CA PRO A 207 -2.70 7.80 5.45
C PRO A 207 -2.40 7.20 4.07
N ARG A 208 -1.66 6.08 4.01
CA ARG A 208 -1.41 5.37 2.74
C ARG A 208 -2.69 4.71 2.21
N ASN A 209 -3.49 4.08 3.07
CA ASN A 209 -4.80 3.54 2.66
C ASN A 209 -5.72 4.66 2.12
N VAL A 210 -5.76 5.81 2.81
CA VAL A 210 -6.54 6.97 2.40
C VAL A 210 -6.06 7.50 1.05
N LEU A 211 -4.74 7.50 0.79
CA LEU A 211 -4.18 7.90 -0.50
C LEU A 211 -4.62 6.95 -1.64
N VAL A 212 -4.59 5.64 -1.41
CA VAL A 212 -5.10 4.64 -2.38
C VAL A 212 -6.60 4.84 -2.62
N GLY A 213 -7.38 5.03 -1.55
CA GLY A 213 -8.81 5.34 -1.66
C GLY A 213 -9.09 6.65 -2.40
N SER A 214 -8.24 7.68 -2.21
CA SER A 214 -8.32 8.96 -2.93
C SER A 214 -8.08 8.78 -4.43
N ALA A 215 -7.07 8.00 -4.79
CA ALA A 215 -6.79 7.68 -6.20
C ALA A 215 -7.96 6.94 -6.85
N LEU A 216 -8.56 6.00 -6.11
CA LEU A 216 -9.75 5.29 -6.55
C LEU A 216 -10.93 6.25 -6.78
N ILE A 217 -11.18 7.15 -5.82
CA ILE A 217 -12.22 8.18 -5.92
C ILE A 217 -11.99 9.07 -7.14
N ALA A 218 -10.76 9.51 -7.39
CA ALA A 218 -10.42 10.37 -8.53
C ALA A 218 -10.69 9.69 -9.89
N ILE A 219 -10.43 8.39 -9.99
CA ILE A 219 -10.74 7.63 -11.20
C ILE A 219 -12.25 7.49 -11.36
N LEU A 220 -12.96 7.12 -10.29
CA LEU A 220 -14.40 6.88 -10.35
C LEU A 220 -15.20 8.17 -10.55
N SER A 221 -14.72 9.31 -10.05
CA SER A 221 -15.32 10.62 -10.35
C SER A 221 -15.19 10.97 -11.84
N ASP A 222 -14.11 10.55 -12.50
CA ASP A 222 -13.93 10.77 -13.94
C ASP A 222 -14.83 9.87 -14.79
N LEU A 223 -15.16 8.67 -14.28
CA LEU A 223 -16.00 7.69 -14.96
C LEU A 223 -17.50 7.98 -14.80
N TYR A 224 -17.93 8.26 -13.57
CA TYR A 224 -19.36 8.34 -13.21
C TYR A 224 -19.83 9.77 -12.93
N GLY A 225 -18.92 10.74 -12.81
CA GLY A 225 -19.24 12.15 -12.61
C GLY A 225 -20.11 12.41 -11.39
N ASP A 226 -21.20 13.17 -11.58
CA ASP A 226 -22.09 13.60 -10.50
C ASP A 226 -22.97 12.48 -9.91
N GLN A 227 -23.06 11.32 -10.56
CA GLN A 227 -23.86 10.18 -10.08
C GLN A 227 -23.11 9.34 -9.04
N PHE A 228 -21.86 9.66 -8.77
CA PHE A 228 -20.98 8.92 -7.89
C PHE A 228 -20.96 9.52 -6.48
N GLN A 229 -21.19 8.67 -5.47
CA GLN A 229 -21.01 9.06 -4.07
C GLN A 229 -20.11 8.06 -3.34
N THR A 230 -19.16 8.60 -2.59
CA THR A 230 -18.25 7.83 -1.74
C THR A 230 -18.78 7.75 -0.32
N LEU A 231 -18.88 6.54 0.22
CA LEU A 231 -19.26 6.25 1.60
C LEU A 231 -18.06 5.63 2.30
N VAL A 232 -17.56 6.26 3.35
CA VAL A 232 -16.42 5.73 4.12
C VAL A 232 -16.90 5.21 5.46
N LEU A 233 -16.56 3.97 5.79
CA LEU A 233 -16.81 3.35 7.10
C LEU A 233 -15.53 3.36 7.93
N ALA A 234 -15.58 4.04 9.08
CA ALA A 234 -14.50 4.00 10.07
C ALA A 234 -15.07 4.16 11.49
N GLY A 235 -14.91 3.14 12.33
CA GLY A 235 -15.57 3.02 13.64
C GLY A 235 -15.20 3.98 14.78
N GLN A 236 -14.61 5.15 14.53
CA GLN A 236 -14.29 6.17 15.56
C GLN A 236 -14.21 7.59 14.98
N PRO A 237 -14.58 8.66 15.73
CA PRO A 237 -14.55 10.03 15.24
C PRO A 237 -13.13 10.53 14.87
N GLU A 238 -12.10 10.05 15.56
CA GLU A 238 -10.69 10.36 15.25
C GLU A 238 -10.32 9.84 13.86
N ARG A 239 -10.72 8.60 13.56
CA ARG A 239 -10.49 7.93 12.28
C ARG A 239 -11.26 8.62 11.15
N LEU A 240 -12.51 9.00 11.40
CA LEU A 240 -13.29 9.80 10.44
C LEU A 240 -12.60 11.16 10.18
N GLY A 241 -12.01 11.77 11.20
CA GLY A 241 -11.22 12.99 11.07
C GLY A 241 -9.99 12.81 10.19
N GLU A 242 -9.26 11.70 10.34
CA GLU A 242 -8.12 11.37 9.49
C GLU A 242 -8.51 11.11 8.04
N TRP A 243 -9.57 10.31 7.81
CA TRP A 243 -10.13 10.09 6.48
C TRP A 243 -10.53 11.40 5.82
N ARG A 244 -11.26 12.27 6.54
CA ARG A 244 -11.64 13.59 6.04
C ARG A 244 -10.42 14.41 5.64
N ARG A 245 -9.43 14.52 6.54
CA ARG A 245 -8.23 15.32 6.31
C ARG A 245 -7.39 14.78 5.15
N GLY A 246 -7.22 13.47 5.07
CA GLY A 246 -6.47 12.83 4.00
C GLY A 246 -7.15 12.98 2.64
N LEU A 247 -8.47 12.82 2.56
CA LEU A 247 -9.24 13.07 1.34
C LEU A 247 -9.18 14.54 0.92
N GLN A 248 -9.30 15.48 1.85
CA GLN A 248 -9.16 16.91 1.56
C GLN A 248 -7.79 17.25 0.99
N ASP A 249 -6.71 16.70 1.56
CA ASP A 249 -5.35 16.94 1.11
C ASP A 249 -5.06 16.27 -0.24
N ALA A 250 -5.52 15.03 -0.44
CA ALA A 250 -5.23 14.25 -1.64
C ALA A 250 -6.09 14.65 -2.85
N LEU A 251 -7.34 15.08 -2.65
CA LEU A 251 -8.30 15.41 -3.72
C LEU A 251 -8.62 16.90 -3.83
N GLY A 252 -8.09 17.72 -2.93
CA GLY A 252 -8.35 19.16 -2.95
C GLY A 252 -9.74 19.58 -2.53
N LEU A 253 -10.42 18.76 -1.73
CA LEU A 253 -11.82 18.95 -1.35
C LEU A 253 -11.98 20.01 -0.25
N GLY A 254 -13.09 20.73 -0.31
CA GLY A 254 -13.53 21.70 0.68
C GLY A 254 -14.25 21.05 1.88
N ARG A 255 -14.98 21.87 2.63
CA ARG A 255 -15.86 21.37 3.71
C ARG A 255 -17.25 21.00 3.19
N GLU A 256 -17.65 21.66 2.11
CA GLU A 256 -18.90 21.54 1.38
C GLU A 256 -19.03 20.21 0.63
N ASP A 257 -17.91 19.58 0.25
CA ASP A 257 -17.89 18.29 -0.43
C ASP A 257 -18.19 17.11 0.51
N PHE A 258 -18.24 17.37 1.83
CA PHE A 258 -18.56 16.38 2.85
C PHE A 258 -19.96 16.61 3.40
N GLY A 259 -20.81 15.60 3.30
CA GLY A 259 -22.15 15.64 3.89
C GLY A 259 -23.18 14.88 3.07
N PRO A 260 -24.43 14.78 3.56
CA PRO A 260 -25.45 13.89 2.98
C PRO A 260 -25.85 14.22 1.53
N ASN A 261 -25.71 15.49 1.15
CA ASN A 261 -26.02 16.01 -0.19
C ASN A 261 -24.75 16.28 -1.01
N SER A 262 -23.60 15.84 -0.51
CA SER A 262 -22.28 16.08 -1.07
C SER A 262 -21.63 14.75 -1.42
N GLY A 263 -20.67 14.74 -2.35
CA GLY A 263 -20.17 13.49 -2.93
C GLY A 263 -19.50 12.54 -1.93
N ILE A 264 -19.02 12.99 -0.76
CA ILE A 264 -18.43 12.11 0.26
C ILE A 264 -19.21 12.14 1.58
N VAL A 265 -19.55 10.96 2.09
CA VAL A 265 -20.19 10.77 3.40
C VAL A 265 -19.37 9.83 4.26
N LEU A 266 -19.18 10.20 5.53
CA LEU A 266 -18.38 9.45 6.50
C LEU A 266 -19.32 8.82 7.54
N PHE A 267 -19.14 7.53 7.84
CA PHE A 267 -19.99 6.75 8.74
C PHE A 267 -19.15 6.08 9.82
N GLU A 268 -19.63 6.17 11.06
CA GLU A 268 -19.11 5.40 12.19
C GLU A 268 -19.70 3.98 12.23
N ARG A 269 -20.94 3.81 11.74
CA ARG A 269 -21.70 2.57 11.85
C ARG A 269 -22.12 2.06 10.47
N GLY A 270 -22.01 0.75 10.26
CA GLY A 270 -22.35 0.11 8.99
C GLY A 270 -23.86 0.12 8.68
N ASP A 271 -24.72 0.05 9.69
CA ASP A 271 -26.19 0.11 9.53
C ASP A 271 -26.66 1.38 8.80
N ALA A 272 -26.18 2.54 9.23
CA ALA A 272 -26.48 3.82 8.60
C ALA A 272 -25.87 3.95 7.20
N LEU A 273 -24.72 3.32 6.97
CA LEU A 273 -24.07 3.29 5.66
C LEU A 273 -24.89 2.49 4.65
N VAL A 274 -25.34 1.30 5.04
CA VAL A 274 -26.19 0.43 4.19
C VAL A 274 -27.48 1.15 3.81
N GLU A 275 -28.18 1.75 4.79
CA GLU A 275 -29.41 2.51 4.50
C GLU A 275 -29.16 3.70 3.54
N ARG A 276 -27.99 4.33 3.62
CA ARG A 276 -27.63 5.40 2.68
C ARG A 276 -27.35 4.85 1.29
N ALA A 277 -26.60 3.75 1.21
CA ALA A 277 -26.23 3.09 -0.04
C ALA A 277 -27.45 2.56 -0.79
N ASP A 278 -28.40 1.92 -0.10
CA ASP A 278 -29.67 1.49 -0.67
C ASP A 278 -30.42 2.67 -1.30
N ARG A 279 -30.51 3.80 -0.58
CA ARG A 279 -31.15 5.02 -1.11
C ARG A 279 -30.42 5.65 -2.30
N LEU A 280 -29.12 5.40 -2.47
CA LEU A 280 -28.36 5.85 -3.64
C LEU A 280 -28.71 4.99 -4.85
N GLU A 281 -28.70 3.68 -4.67
CA GLU A 281 -29.07 2.75 -5.75
C GLU A 281 -30.52 2.95 -6.22
N GLU A 282 -31.45 3.18 -5.29
CA GLU A 282 -32.85 3.51 -5.62
C GLU A 282 -32.98 4.78 -6.49
N ARG A 283 -32.02 5.69 -6.41
CA ARG A 283 -31.97 6.93 -7.21
C ARG A 283 -31.18 6.77 -8.51
N GLY A 284 -30.61 5.59 -8.77
CA GLY A 284 -29.73 5.34 -9.89
C GLY A 284 -28.34 5.97 -9.73
N GLU A 285 -27.95 6.31 -8.50
CA GLU A 285 -26.59 6.75 -8.17
C GLU A 285 -25.71 5.54 -7.83
N VAL A 286 -24.39 5.70 -7.96
CA VAL A 286 -23.42 4.62 -7.76
C VAL A 286 -22.69 4.83 -6.42
N PRO A 287 -22.99 4.00 -5.39
CA PRO A 287 -22.27 4.06 -4.12
C PRO A 287 -20.93 3.34 -4.22
N LEU A 288 -19.83 4.04 -3.90
CA LEU A 288 -18.55 3.42 -3.58
C LEU A 288 -18.38 3.33 -2.08
N ILE A 289 -18.16 2.13 -1.57
CA ILE A 289 -17.96 1.91 -0.14
C ILE A 289 -16.49 1.65 0.15
N LEU A 290 -15.88 2.50 0.98
CA LEU A 290 -14.52 2.34 1.49
C LEU A 290 -14.58 1.93 2.96
N ILE A 291 -13.91 0.83 3.32
CA ILE A 291 -13.89 0.33 4.71
C ILE A 291 -12.46 0.45 5.25
N ASP A 292 -12.33 1.16 6.37
CA ASP A 292 -11.04 1.38 7.04
C ASP A 292 -10.40 0.07 7.52
N ALA A 293 -9.07 0.05 7.55
CA ALA A 293 -8.30 -1.14 7.94
C ALA A 293 -8.56 -1.58 9.38
N ALA A 294 -8.91 -0.64 10.26
CA ALA A 294 -9.18 -0.93 11.66
C ALA A 294 -10.63 -1.36 11.92
N GLU A 295 -11.47 -1.43 10.88
CA GLU A 295 -12.84 -1.91 11.00
C GLU A 295 -12.87 -3.43 11.17
N ARG A 296 -13.34 -3.91 12.33
CA ARG A 296 -13.33 -5.35 12.66
C ARG A 296 -14.60 -6.06 12.23
N VAL A 297 -15.70 -5.32 12.07
CA VAL A 297 -17.02 -5.86 11.76
C VAL A 297 -17.58 -5.11 10.58
N VAL A 298 -17.94 -5.86 9.54
CA VAL A 298 -18.62 -5.32 8.35
C VAL A 298 -19.98 -5.99 8.25
N ASP A 299 -21.01 -5.18 8.05
CA ASP A 299 -22.36 -5.68 7.86
C ASP A 299 -22.45 -6.43 6.52
N ILE A 300 -22.95 -7.67 6.54
CA ILE A 300 -23.06 -8.54 5.36
C ILE A 300 -23.77 -7.85 4.17
N PRO A 301 -24.84 -7.04 4.36
CA PRO A 301 -25.45 -6.29 3.27
C PRO A 301 -24.49 -5.41 2.45
N VAL A 302 -23.39 -4.93 3.05
CA VAL A 302 -22.39 -4.12 2.33
C VAL A 302 -21.82 -4.86 1.11
N LEU A 303 -21.73 -6.18 1.18
CA LEU A 303 -21.15 -7.01 0.11
C LEU A 303 -22.07 -7.13 -1.12
N GLN A 304 -23.32 -6.67 -1.01
CA GLN A 304 -24.29 -6.69 -2.12
C GLN A 304 -24.09 -5.53 -3.09
N PHE A 305 -23.50 -4.43 -2.63
CA PHE A 305 -23.27 -3.24 -3.44
C PHE A 305 -22.23 -3.48 -4.54
N PRO A 306 -22.34 -2.77 -5.68
CA PRO A 306 -21.52 -3.01 -6.85
C PRO A 306 -20.06 -2.64 -6.63
N LEU A 307 -19.78 -1.58 -5.87
CA LEU A 307 -18.44 -1.05 -5.66
C LEU A 307 -18.09 -0.97 -4.18
N TRP A 308 -17.11 -1.78 -3.76
CA TRP A 308 -16.56 -1.67 -2.42
C TRP A 308 -15.09 -2.09 -2.36
N MET A 309 -14.35 -1.39 -1.52
CA MET A 309 -12.96 -1.70 -1.18
C MET A 309 -12.79 -1.71 0.33
N ALA A 310 -12.34 -2.83 0.86
CA ALA A 310 -11.99 -2.94 2.28
C ALA A 310 -10.49 -3.03 2.45
N PHE A 311 -9.91 -2.22 3.34
CA PHE A 311 -8.53 -2.44 3.74
C PHE A 311 -8.49 -3.53 4.82
N ALA A 312 -7.67 -4.54 4.63
CA ALA A 312 -7.43 -5.60 5.60
C ALA A 312 -6.14 -5.27 6.34
N ALA A 313 -6.24 -4.92 7.63
CA ALA A 313 -5.08 -4.58 8.43
C ALA A 313 -4.07 -5.73 8.54
N GLY A 314 -2.80 -5.38 8.45
CA GLY A 314 -1.68 -6.29 8.64
C GLY A 314 -1.48 -6.70 10.11
N PRO A 315 -0.66 -7.73 10.38
CA PRO A 315 -0.32 -8.12 11.74
C PRO A 315 0.41 -6.96 12.45
N GLY A 316 -0.21 -6.41 13.51
CA GLY A 316 0.35 -5.31 14.32
C GLY A 316 -0.34 -3.96 14.13
N GLU A 317 -0.96 -3.69 12.98
CA GLU A 317 -1.59 -2.40 12.68
C GLU A 317 -2.83 -2.11 13.53
N ILE A 318 -3.52 -3.16 14.01
CA ILE A 318 -4.71 -3.05 14.84
C ILE A 318 -4.34 -2.88 16.33
N TYR A 319 -3.15 -3.34 16.73
CA TYR A 319 -2.73 -3.44 18.13
C TYR A 319 -2.15 -2.15 18.70
N ASP A 320 -1.60 -1.27 17.85
CA ASP A 320 -1.05 0.02 18.29
C ASP A 320 -2.15 1.01 18.76
N ASP A 321 -3.40 0.83 18.33
CA ASP A 321 -4.53 1.71 18.70
C ASP A 321 -5.16 1.36 20.08
N ASP A 322 -5.07 0.10 20.54
CA ASP A 322 -5.72 -0.33 21.80
C ASP A 322 -4.85 -0.04 23.05
N ASN A 323 -3.56 0.29 22.87
CA ASN A 323 -2.60 0.49 23.96
C ASN A 323 -2.58 1.93 24.52
N GLU A 324 -3.38 2.85 23.97
CA GLU A 324 -3.60 4.20 24.53
C GLU A 324 -4.71 4.23 25.61
N LEU A 325 -5.33 3.09 25.94
CA LEU A 325 -6.41 2.99 26.92
C LEU A 325 -6.04 2.23 28.21
N LEU A 326 -4.75 2.16 28.57
CA LEU A 326 -4.28 1.66 29.88
C LEU A 326 -3.49 2.71 30.67
#